data_AF-A0A2I0T5M3-F1
#
_entry.id   AF-A0A2I0T5M3-F1
#
_cell.length_a   1.000
_cell.length_b   1.000
_cell.length_c   1.000
_cell.angle_alpha   90.00
_cell.angle_beta   90.00
_cell.angle_gamma   90.00
#
_symmetry.space_group_name_H-M   'P 1'
#
loop_
_entity.id
_entity.type
_entity.pdbx_description
1 polymer ?
#
loop_
_entity_poly.entity_id
_entity_poly.type
_entity_poly.pdbx_seq_one_letter_code
_entity_poly.pdbx_strand_id
1 'polypeptide(L)'
;MLFMFNVYKKAIKNLLPTPAKSHYIFNLRDFSRVIHGCLLIKKQSIESKHEMIRLFVHEVFRVFYDRLVEDNDRAWLFNLMKHIVKEHFKEAFDSVFAHLKHESTPVTEENMRSLFFGDYMSPELEGDERLYVEIPSLQQFGDVVEQCLDEYNQMHKTRMNLVVFRYMLEHLSRISRILKQPEGNALLVGMGGSGRQSLTRLAAFMAKMCVFQPEISKTYGTNEWREDLKSLLKNAGVKGLKTVFLITDAQIKEESFLEDVDSVLNTGEVPNLFAPDEKQEIIEGVRPVVQAGNKHEELSPLALFAFFVNCCKENLHIVVAFSPIGDAFRNRLRQFPSLINCCTIDWFQD
;
A
#
# COMPACT_ATOMS: atom_id res chain seq x y z
N MET A 1 3.97 17.89 12.49
CA MET A 1 5.22 17.79 11.71
C MET A 1 6.46 17.57 12.58
N LEU A 2 6.74 18.43 13.59
CA LEU A 2 7.92 18.30 14.47
C LEU A 2 7.98 16.96 15.25
N PHE A 3 6.86 16.51 15.81
CA PHE A 3 6.80 15.24 16.54
C PHE A 3 6.97 14.01 15.62
N MET A 4 6.49 14.08 14.37
CA MET A 4 6.72 13.01 13.38
C MET A 4 8.21 12.94 13.00
N PHE A 5 8.87 14.09 12.88
CA PHE A 5 10.32 14.11 12.66
C PHE A 5 11.11 13.48 13.83
N ASN A 6 10.61 13.62 15.07
CA ASN A 6 11.14 12.94 16.24
C ASN A 6 10.99 11.40 16.14
N VAL A 7 9.81 10.90 15.75
CA VAL A 7 9.59 9.46 15.47
C VAL A 7 10.61 8.95 14.47
N TYR A 8 10.71 9.61 13.31
CA TYR A 8 11.62 9.19 12.23
C TYR A 8 13.08 9.14 12.69
N LYS A 9 13.56 10.22 13.35
CA LYS A 9 14.94 10.27 13.87
C LYS A 9 15.24 9.18 14.88
N LYS A 10 14.28 8.85 15.74
CA LYS A 10 14.43 7.76 16.72
C LYS A 10 14.39 6.39 16.03
N ALA A 11 13.51 6.19 15.04
CA ALA A 11 13.42 4.96 14.27
C ALA A 11 14.74 4.65 13.55
N ILE A 12 15.30 5.58 12.76
CA ILE A 12 16.57 5.38 12.05
C ILE A 12 17.77 5.11 12.99
N LYS A 13 17.69 5.57 14.24
CA LYS A 13 18.76 5.39 15.23
C LYS A 13 18.69 4.04 15.95
N ASN A 14 17.49 3.54 16.23
CA ASN A 14 17.29 2.34 17.05
C ASN A 14 16.97 1.09 16.22
N LEU A 15 16.32 1.26 15.07
CA LEU A 15 15.88 0.17 14.19
C LEU A 15 16.86 -0.01 13.03
N LEU A 16 18.08 -0.47 13.36
CA LEU A 16 19.15 -0.62 12.38
C LEU A 16 18.99 -1.91 11.54
N PRO A 17 19.32 -1.86 10.24
CA PRO A 17 19.31 -3.04 9.40
C PRO A 17 20.45 -4.00 9.78
N THR A 18 20.15 -5.29 9.75
CA THR A 18 21.13 -6.39 9.91
C THR A 18 20.91 -7.40 8.79
N PRO A 19 21.80 -8.40 8.59
CA PRO A 19 21.53 -9.46 7.61
C PRO A 19 20.20 -10.20 7.82
N ALA A 20 19.73 -10.31 9.06
CA ALA A 20 18.44 -10.93 9.39
C ALA A 20 17.25 -9.99 9.15
N LYS A 21 17.44 -8.67 9.32
CA LYS A 21 16.44 -7.62 9.13
C LYS A 21 16.88 -6.57 8.11
N SER A 22 17.19 -7.02 6.89
CA SER A 22 17.67 -6.15 5.80
C SER A 22 16.64 -5.12 5.34
N HIS A 23 15.36 -5.37 5.60
CA HIS A 23 14.24 -4.50 5.28
C HIS A 23 14.04 -3.36 6.29
N TYR A 24 14.80 -3.30 7.39
CA TYR A 24 14.76 -2.20 8.37
C TYR A 24 15.53 -0.96 7.86
N ILE A 25 15.24 -0.56 6.63
CA ILE A 25 15.76 0.67 6.04
C ILE A 25 14.60 1.65 5.99
N PHE A 26 14.75 2.77 6.68
CA PHE A 26 13.76 3.84 6.71
C PHE A 26 14.31 5.07 6.01
N ASN A 27 13.48 5.71 5.18
CA ASN A 27 13.87 6.89 4.40
C ASN A 27 12.79 8.00 4.49
N LEU A 28 13.01 9.13 3.81
CA LEU A 28 12.07 10.25 3.84
C LEU A 28 10.71 9.95 3.17
N ARG A 29 10.61 8.93 2.32
CA ARG A 29 9.32 8.47 1.78
C ARG A 29 8.46 7.87 2.89
N ASP A 30 9.06 7.18 3.86
CA ASP A 30 8.32 6.69 5.04
C ASP A 30 7.77 7.85 5.87
N PHE A 31 8.56 8.92 6.01
CA PHE A 31 8.07 10.13 6.65
C PHE A 31 6.86 10.70 5.91
N SER A 32 6.94 10.84 4.59
CA SER A 32 5.85 11.35 3.77
C SER A 32 4.62 10.46 3.79
N ARG A 33 4.77 9.12 3.81
CA ARG A 33 3.64 8.16 3.89
C ARG A 33 2.78 8.34 5.14
N VAL A 34 3.39 8.64 6.30
CA VAL A 34 2.63 8.94 7.52
C VAL A 34 1.83 10.22 7.36
N ILE A 35 2.46 11.26 6.81
CA ILE A 35 1.79 12.56 6.59
C ILE A 35 0.66 12.41 5.58
N HIS A 36 0.90 11.79 4.43
CA HIS A 36 -0.13 11.55 3.41
C HIS A 36 -1.28 10.70 3.95
N GLY A 37 -0.99 9.70 4.78
CA GLY A 37 -2.04 8.92 5.46
C GLY A 37 -2.89 9.77 6.40
N CYS A 38 -2.27 10.67 7.16
CA CYS A 38 -3.01 11.61 8.00
C CYS A 38 -3.82 12.62 7.18
N LEU A 39 -3.43 12.89 5.92
CA LEU A 39 -4.15 13.79 5.02
C LEU A 39 -5.33 13.13 4.30
N LEU A 40 -5.52 11.81 4.44
CA LEU A 40 -6.69 11.11 3.89
C LEU A 40 -7.98 11.47 4.64
N ILE A 41 -7.90 11.82 5.92
CA ILE A 41 -9.07 12.22 6.70
C ILE A 41 -9.57 13.59 6.26
N LYS A 42 -10.88 13.75 6.09
CA LYS A 42 -11.49 15.05 5.82
C LYS A 42 -11.79 15.78 7.13
N LYS A 43 -11.68 17.11 7.14
CA LYS A 43 -11.92 17.93 8.34
C LYS A 43 -13.28 17.64 9.00
N GLN A 44 -14.31 17.39 8.19
CA GLN A 44 -15.67 17.08 8.64
C GLN A 44 -15.81 15.73 9.35
N SER A 45 -14.84 14.83 9.15
CA SER A 45 -14.81 13.49 9.75
C SER A 45 -14.09 13.46 11.08
N ILE A 46 -13.57 14.59 11.57
CA ILE A 46 -12.87 14.66 12.85
C ILE A 46 -13.82 15.26 13.89
N GLU A 47 -14.18 14.47 14.89
CA GLU A 47 -15.06 14.89 15.97
C GLU A 47 -14.28 15.38 17.20
N SER A 48 -13.05 14.90 17.37
CA SER A 48 -12.27 15.19 18.58
C SER A 48 -10.76 15.27 18.36
N LYS A 49 -10.09 15.95 19.31
CA LYS A 49 -8.62 15.93 19.41
C LYS A 49 -8.08 14.50 19.55
N HIS A 50 -8.77 13.64 20.30
CA HIS A 50 -8.33 12.26 20.53
C HIS A 50 -8.32 11.48 19.23
N GLU A 51 -9.35 11.60 18.38
CA GLU A 51 -9.41 10.96 17.07
C GLU A 51 -8.22 11.32 16.17
N MET A 52 -7.82 12.60 16.14
CA MET A 52 -6.62 13.02 15.41
C MET A 52 -5.32 12.40 15.95
N ILE A 53 -5.23 12.20 17.27
CA ILE A 53 -4.08 11.52 17.88
C ILE A 53 -4.10 10.04 17.49
N ARG A 54 -5.27 9.41 17.52
CA ARG A 54 -5.45 8.00 17.12
C ARG A 54 -5.07 7.77 15.66
N LEU A 55 -5.52 8.64 14.75
CA LEU A 55 -5.12 8.62 13.35
C LEU A 55 -3.61 8.73 13.21
N PHE A 56 -2.97 9.67 13.91
CA PHE A 56 -1.52 9.82 13.83
C PHE A 56 -0.78 8.55 14.32
N VAL A 57 -1.21 7.95 15.44
CA VAL A 57 -0.60 6.70 15.93
C VAL A 57 -0.85 5.55 14.96
N HIS A 58 -2.06 5.43 14.41
CA HIS A 58 -2.41 4.46 13.37
C HIS A 58 -1.44 4.57 12.18
N GLU A 59 -1.27 5.77 11.62
CA GLU A 59 -0.41 5.96 10.44
C GLU A 59 1.07 5.68 10.74
N VAL A 60 1.56 5.99 11.94
CA VAL A 60 2.91 5.58 12.36
C VAL A 60 3.01 4.06 12.42
N PHE A 61 1.98 3.37 12.93
CA PHE A 61 1.99 1.91 13.03
C PHE A 61 1.96 1.25 11.65
N ARG A 62 1.10 1.72 10.74
CA ARG A 62 1.01 1.18 9.37
C ARG A 62 2.31 1.34 8.58
N VAL A 63 3.11 2.38 8.86
CA VAL A 63 4.37 2.64 8.12
C VAL A 63 5.58 2.01 8.79
N PHE A 64 5.69 2.10 10.12
CA PHE A 64 6.86 1.69 10.88
C PHE A 64 6.66 0.36 11.61
N TYR A 65 5.55 0.20 12.34
CA TYR A 65 5.31 -0.98 13.20
C TYR A 65 5.10 -2.25 12.37
N ASP A 66 4.28 -2.18 11.33
CA ASP A 66 3.95 -3.32 10.47
C ASP A 66 5.16 -3.87 9.70
N ARG A 67 6.25 -3.09 9.58
CA ARG A 67 7.52 -3.51 8.97
C ARG A 67 8.36 -4.38 9.91
N LEU A 68 8.14 -4.31 11.23
CA LEU A 68 8.97 -4.93 12.24
C LEU A 68 8.60 -6.41 12.42
N VAL A 69 9.62 -7.25 12.58
CA VAL A 69 9.49 -8.71 12.77
C VAL A 69 9.93 -9.17 14.16
N GLU A 70 10.59 -8.31 14.93
CA GLU A 70 11.06 -8.62 16.29
C GLU A 70 10.15 -7.95 17.34
N ASP A 71 9.70 -8.73 18.32
CA ASP A 71 8.81 -8.23 19.38
C ASP A 71 9.43 -7.12 20.22
N ASN A 72 10.75 -7.17 20.45
CA ASN A 72 11.46 -6.10 21.16
C ASN A 72 11.44 -4.77 20.39
N ASP A 73 11.55 -4.83 19.06
CA ASP A 73 11.52 -3.64 18.20
C ASP A 73 10.10 -3.06 18.16
N ARG A 74 9.07 -3.93 18.11
CA ARG A 74 7.64 -3.56 18.19
C ARG A 74 7.30 -2.90 19.52
N ALA A 75 7.69 -3.52 20.63
CA ALA A 75 7.49 -2.98 21.98
C ALA A 75 8.20 -1.64 22.18
N TRP A 76 9.41 -1.48 21.62
CA TRP A 76 10.12 -0.21 21.64
C TRP A 76 9.31 0.90 20.94
N LEU A 77 8.80 0.64 19.73
CA LEU A 77 8.03 1.62 18.98
C LEU A 77 6.70 1.96 19.67
N PHE A 78 6.01 0.97 20.21
CA PHE A 78 4.80 1.18 21.01
C PHE A 78 5.07 2.13 22.20
N ASN A 79 6.12 1.87 22.98
CA ASN A 79 6.50 2.71 24.10
C ASN A 79 6.95 4.11 23.68
N LEU A 80 7.64 4.24 22.54
CA LEU A 80 7.96 5.54 21.95
C LEU A 80 6.69 6.34 21.66
N MET A 81 5.65 5.71 21.10
CA MET A 81 4.39 6.40 20.81
C MET A 81 3.65 6.82 22.08
N LYS A 82 3.64 5.99 23.14
CA LYS A 82 3.13 6.41 24.46
C LYS A 82 3.81 7.68 24.96
N HIS A 83 5.13 7.75 24.84
CA HIS A 83 5.90 8.92 25.24
C HIS A 83 5.59 10.15 24.39
N ILE A 84 5.49 10.00 23.06
CA ILE A 84 5.18 11.10 22.13
C ILE A 84 3.78 11.67 22.38
N VAL A 85 2.78 10.82 22.61
CA VAL A 85 1.41 11.25 22.96
C VAL A 85 1.43 12.09 24.24
N LYS A 86 2.12 11.61 25.28
CA LYS A 86 2.26 12.34 26.55
C LYS A 86 3.01 13.67 26.40
N GLU A 87 4.16 13.64 25.74
CA GLU A 87 5.07 14.78 25.69
C GLU A 87 4.55 15.89 24.77
N HIS A 88 4.07 15.54 23.58
CA HIS A 88 3.73 16.52 22.55
C HIS A 88 2.24 16.84 22.50
N PHE A 89 1.35 15.87 22.74
CA PHE A 89 -0.09 16.10 22.72
C PHE A 89 -0.67 16.44 24.09
N LYS A 90 0.12 16.25 25.16
CA LYS A 90 -0.27 16.46 26.56
C LYS A 90 -1.49 15.63 26.97
N GLU A 91 -1.62 14.44 26.39
CA GLU A 91 -2.68 13.48 26.69
C GLU A 91 -2.10 12.21 27.30
N ALA A 92 -2.88 11.53 28.14
CA ALA A 92 -2.52 10.18 28.58
C ALA A 92 -2.88 9.17 27.48
N PHE A 93 -1.92 8.32 27.10
CA PHE A 93 -2.14 7.31 26.06
C PHE A 93 -3.35 6.41 26.39
N ASP A 94 -3.45 5.96 27.64
CA ASP A 94 -4.57 5.12 28.09
C ASP A 94 -5.94 5.80 28.01
N SER A 95 -5.99 7.14 28.07
CA SER A 95 -7.23 7.91 27.90
C SER A 95 -7.63 8.05 26.43
N VAL A 96 -6.65 8.29 25.54
CA VAL A 96 -6.90 8.46 24.10
C VAL A 96 -7.45 7.19 23.45
N PHE A 97 -6.98 6.02 23.92
CA PHE A 97 -7.32 4.69 23.39
C PHE A 97 -8.20 3.87 24.36
N ALA A 98 -8.94 4.54 25.25
CA ALA A 98 -9.74 3.88 26.28
C ALA A 98 -10.85 2.97 25.70
N HIS A 99 -11.31 3.23 24.47
CA HIS A 99 -12.33 2.42 23.78
C HIS A 99 -11.79 1.10 23.22
N LEU A 100 -10.47 0.94 23.09
CA LEU A 100 -9.85 -0.30 22.57
C LEU A 100 -9.61 -1.37 23.65
N LYS A 101 -9.90 -1.05 24.92
CA LYS A 101 -9.75 -1.98 26.04
C LYS A 101 -11.12 -2.37 26.58
N HIS A 102 -11.23 -3.63 26.99
CA HIS A 102 -12.45 -4.16 27.60
C HIS A 102 -12.43 -4.07 29.14
N GLU A 103 -11.28 -3.77 29.74
CA GLU A 103 -11.06 -3.79 31.19
C GLU A 103 -10.38 -2.51 31.70
N SER A 104 -10.30 -2.35 33.02
CA SER A 104 -9.60 -1.24 33.70
C SER A 104 -8.07 -1.32 33.62
N THR A 105 -7.51 -2.18 32.77
CA THR A 105 -6.07 -2.34 32.55
C THR A 105 -5.49 -1.22 31.68
N PRO A 106 -4.16 -1.01 31.67
CA PRO A 106 -3.50 -0.13 30.72
C PRO A 106 -3.64 -0.65 29.29
N VAL A 107 -3.65 0.25 28.31
CA VAL A 107 -3.62 -0.08 26.89
C VAL A 107 -2.30 -0.78 26.57
N THR A 108 -2.41 -1.94 25.91
CA THR A 108 -1.32 -2.81 25.49
C THR A 108 -1.17 -2.81 23.97
N GLU A 109 -0.10 -3.42 23.46
CA GLU A 109 0.11 -3.62 22.02
C GLU A 109 -1.03 -4.42 21.37
N GLU A 110 -1.54 -5.44 22.06
CA GLU A 110 -2.64 -6.28 21.56
C GLU A 110 -3.95 -5.49 21.39
N ASN A 111 -4.19 -4.47 22.23
CA ASN A 111 -5.35 -3.58 22.05
C ASN A 111 -5.22 -2.74 20.77
N MET A 112 -4.00 -2.34 20.40
CA MET A 112 -3.76 -1.49 19.23
C MET A 112 -4.03 -2.21 17.90
N ARG A 113 -4.05 -3.54 17.89
CA ARG A 113 -4.46 -4.33 16.73
C ARG A 113 -5.92 -4.13 16.33
N SER A 114 -6.73 -3.52 17.20
CA SER A 114 -8.12 -3.14 16.90
C SER A 114 -8.25 -1.69 16.42
N LEU A 115 -7.15 -0.95 16.30
CA LEU A 115 -7.14 0.41 15.77
C LEU A 115 -7.06 0.37 14.25
N PHE A 116 -8.18 0.62 13.59
CA PHE A 116 -8.27 0.67 12.13
C PHE A 116 -8.75 2.04 11.66
N PHE A 117 -8.16 2.51 10.57
CA PHE A 117 -8.73 3.57 9.75
C PHE A 117 -8.88 3.09 8.32
N GLY A 118 -9.97 3.47 7.68
CA GLY A 118 -10.33 3.01 6.35
C GLY A 118 -11.50 3.78 5.75
N ASP A 119 -11.71 3.61 4.45
CA ASP A 119 -12.82 4.20 3.70
C ASP A 119 -13.80 3.15 3.14
N TYR A 120 -13.71 1.93 3.68
CA TYR A 120 -14.27 0.71 3.11
C TYR A 120 -15.53 0.22 3.82
N MET A 121 -16.07 0.97 4.77
CA MET A 121 -17.31 0.59 5.51
C MET A 121 -18.59 0.81 4.70
N SER A 122 -18.53 1.63 3.65
CA SER A 122 -19.65 1.94 2.75
C SER A 122 -19.23 1.62 1.31
N PRO A 123 -19.23 0.33 0.92
CA PRO A 123 -18.74 -0.12 -0.40
C PRO A 123 -19.56 0.41 -1.59
N GLU A 124 -20.75 0.94 -1.34
CA GLU A 124 -21.63 1.60 -2.31
C GLU A 124 -21.20 3.02 -2.69
N LEU A 125 -20.41 3.69 -1.85
CA LEU A 125 -19.90 5.03 -2.13
C LEU A 125 -18.66 4.97 -3.03
N GLU A 126 -18.38 6.06 -3.77
CA GLU A 126 -17.22 6.14 -4.65
C GLU A 126 -16.45 7.46 -4.50
N GLY A 127 -15.20 7.47 -4.99
CA GLY A 127 -14.39 8.68 -5.08
C GLY A 127 -14.25 9.44 -3.77
N ASP A 128 -14.69 10.70 -3.78
CA ASP A 128 -14.61 11.63 -2.67
C ASP A 128 -15.68 11.42 -1.58
N GLU A 129 -16.73 10.65 -1.87
CA GLU A 129 -17.79 10.34 -0.90
C GLU A 129 -17.35 9.25 0.08
N ARG A 130 -16.38 8.41 -0.33
CA ARG A 130 -15.71 7.46 0.58
C ARG A 130 -14.77 8.17 1.54
N LEU A 131 -15.25 8.37 2.76
CA LEU A 131 -14.51 9.04 3.82
C LEU A 131 -13.58 8.07 4.54
N TYR A 132 -12.30 8.45 4.65
CA TYR A 132 -11.34 7.72 5.48
C TYR A 132 -11.56 8.09 6.95
N VAL A 133 -12.01 7.12 7.76
CA VAL A 133 -12.45 7.31 9.15
C VAL A 133 -11.97 6.19 10.06
N GLU A 134 -12.05 6.40 11.37
CA GLU A 134 -11.81 5.34 12.35
C GLU A 134 -12.90 4.27 12.24
N ILE A 135 -12.50 2.99 12.21
CA ILE A 135 -13.46 1.88 12.14
C ILE A 135 -13.90 1.52 13.56
N PRO A 136 -15.19 1.66 13.90
CA PRO A 136 -15.64 1.53 15.28
C PRO A 136 -15.75 0.09 15.76
N SER A 137 -15.95 -0.87 14.85
CA SER A 137 -16.19 -2.27 15.18
C SER A 137 -15.59 -3.22 14.16
N LEU A 138 -14.75 -4.13 14.65
CA LEU A 138 -14.19 -5.21 13.84
C LEU A 138 -15.28 -6.16 13.32
N GLN A 139 -16.36 -6.35 14.08
CA GLN A 139 -17.48 -7.19 13.65
C GLN A 139 -18.19 -6.58 12.44
N GLN A 140 -18.51 -5.28 12.50
CA GLN A 140 -19.16 -4.59 11.38
C GLN A 140 -18.25 -4.58 10.14
N PHE A 141 -16.94 -4.42 10.34
CA PHE A 141 -15.99 -4.54 9.24
C PHE A 141 -16.01 -5.97 8.65
N GLY A 142 -16.09 -6.99 9.49
CA GLY A 142 -16.29 -8.38 9.08
C GLY A 142 -17.52 -8.55 8.19
N ASP A 143 -18.67 -8.04 8.63
CA ASP A 143 -19.94 -8.14 7.90
C ASP A 143 -19.85 -7.48 6.50
N VAL A 144 -19.22 -6.30 6.41
CA VAL A 144 -18.98 -5.60 5.14
C VAL A 144 -18.07 -6.41 4.21
N VAL A 145 -17.03 -7.03 4.76
CA VAL A 145 -16.09 -7.86 4.01
C VAL A 145 -16.75 -9.14 3.49
N GLU A 146 -17.61 -9.77 4.28
CA GLU A 146 -18.41 -10.93 3.84
C GLU A 146 -19.31 -10.56 2.66
N GLN A 147 -20.02 -9.42 2.76
CA GLN A 147 -20.84 -8.92 1.64
C GLN A 147 -19.99 -8.69 0.38
N CYS A 148 -18.85 -8.00 0.50
CA CYS A 148 -17.97 -7.72 -0.63
C CYS A 148 -17.41 -9.01 -1.25
N LEU A 149 -17.11 -10.01 -0.42
CA LEU A 149 -16.63 -11.32 -0.87
C LEU A 149 -17.70 -12.09 -1.65
N ASP A 150 -18.96 -12.02 -1.21
CA ASP A 150 -20.09 -12.62 -1.91
C ASP A 150 -20.34 -11.95 -3.26
N GLU A 151 -20.31 -10.61 -3.31
CA GLU A 151 -20.43 -9.84 -4.56
C GLU A 151 -19.31 -10.20 -5.54
N TYR A 152 -18.04 -10.23 -5.07
CA TYR A 152 -16.91 -10.67 -5.88
C TYR A 152 -17.15 -12.07 -6.47
N ASN A 153 -17.59 -13.00 -5.63
CA ASN A 153 -17.81 -14.40 -6.01
C ASN A 153 -18.96 -14.58 -7.02
N GLN A 154 -19.91 -13.64 -7.09
CA GLN A 154 -20.97 -13.62 -8.10
C GLN A 154 -20.48 -13.05 -9.44
N MET A 155 -19.55 -12.10 -9.41
CA MET A 155 -19.01 -11.42 -10.61
C MET A 155 -17.88 -12.20 -11.29
N HIS A 156 -17.18 -13.07 -10.57
CA HIS A 156 -16.00 -13.78 -11.06
C HIS A 156 -16.19 -15.30 -11.14
N LYS A 157 -15.67 -15.91 -12.22
CA LYS A 157 -15.69 -17.38 -12.40
C LYS A 157 -14.88 -18.12 -11.32
N THR A 158 -13.73 -17.56 -10.96
CA THR A 158 -12.85 -18.12 -9.94
C THR A 158 -13.24 -17.53 -8.58
N ARG A 159 -13.90 -18.34 -7.75
CA ARG A 159 -14.35 -17.93 -6.42
C ARG A 159 -13.19 -17.85 -5.42
N MET A 160 -13.26 -16.90 -4.49
CA MET A 160 -12.42 -16.80 -3.30
C MET A 160 -13.20 -17.37 -2.11
N ASN A 161 -12.74 -18.51 -1.59
CA ASN A 161 -13.31 -19.15 -0.40
C ASN A 161 -12.50 -18.74 0.83
N LEU A 162 -12.71 -17.50 1.29
CA LEU A 162 -12.04 -16.96 2.47
C LEU A 162 -12.96 -17.08 3.68
N VAL A 163 -12.39 -17.43 4.83
CA VAL A 163 -13.08 -17.30 6.12
C VAL A 163 -12.70 -15.95 6.68
N VAL A 164 -13.69 -15.17 7.12
CA VAL A 164 -13.47 -13.85 7.71
C VAL A 164 -13.12 -14.00 9.19
N PHE A 165 -11.93 -13.54 9.57
CA PHE A 165 -11.47 -13.49 10.95
C PHE A 165 -10.45 -12.36 11.12
N ARG A 166 -10.08 -12.06 12.37
CA ARG A 166 -9.28 -10.88 12.72
C ARG A 166 -8.00 -10.71 11.89
N TYR A 167 -7.20 -11.76 11.71
CA TYR A 167 -5.96 -11.71 10.92
C TYR A 167 -6.24 -11.27 9.47
N MET A 168 -7.27 -11.83 8.84
CA MET A 168 -7.68 -11.43 7.50
C MET A 168 -8.05 -9.95 7.46
N LEU A 169 -8.86 -9.48 8.41
CA LEU A 169 -9.30 -8.08 8.49
C LEU A 169 -8.13 -7.13 8.71
N GLU A 170 -7.17 -7.52 9.56
CA GLU A 170 -5.94 -6.76 9.80
C GLU A 170 -5.16 -6.52 8.51
N HIS A 171 -4.89 -7.57 7.75
CA HIS A 171 -4.15 -7.48 6.49
C HIS A 171 -4.95 -6.82 5.37
N LEU A 172 -6.25 -7.11 5.27
CA LEU A 172 -7.12 -6.47 4.29
C LEU A 172 -7.20 -4.96 4.51
N SER A 173 -7.30 -4.51 5.77
CA SER A 173 -7.26 -3.09 6.11
C SER A 173 -5.92 -2.45 5.74
N ARG A 174 -4.79 -3.13 5.98
CA ARG A 174 -3.45 -2.64 5.60
C ARG A 174 -3.34 -2.45 4.09
N ILE A 175 -3.72 -3.46 3.31
CA ILE A 175 -3.70 -3.38 1.84
C ILE A 175 -4.62 -2.28 1.35
N SER A 176 -5.86 -2.20 1.86
CA SER A 176 -6.82 -1.17 1.47
C SER A 176 -6.30 0.24 1.76
N ARG A 177 -5.65 0.44 2.92
CA ARG A 177 -4.99 1.70 3.27
C ARG A 177 -3.85 2.02 2.29
N ILE A 178 -3.04 1.04 1.90
CA ILE A 178 -1.95 1.24 0.93
C ILE A 178 -2.52 1.67 -0.43
N LEU A 179 -3.53 0.98 -0.94
CA LEU A 179 -4.18 1.30 -2.22
C LEU A 179 -4.88 2.66 -2.22
N LYS A 180 -5.26 3.20 -1.06
CA LYS A 180 -5.81 4.56 -0.96
C LYS A 180 -4.72 5.64 -1.05
N GLN A 181 -3.47 5.32 -0.78
CA GLN A 181 -2.39 6.31 -0.83
C GLN A 181 -1.91 6.56 -2.27
N PRO A 182 -1.64 7.83 -2.64
CA PRO A 182 -0.91 8.14 -3.86
C PRO A 182 0.43 7.40 -3.88
N GLU A 183 0.80 6.80 -5.02
CA GLU A 183 2.01 5.98 -5.17
C GLU A 183 2.11 4.83 -4.15
N GLY A 184 0.95 4.35 -3.67
CA GLY A 184 0.85 3.30 -2.66
C GLY A 184 1.19 1.92 -3.22
N ASN A 185 2.45 1.52 -3.13
CA ASN A 185 2.91 0.18 -3.49
C ASN A 185 3.08 -0.71 -2.25
N ALA A 186 2.96 -2.03 -2.41
CA ALA A 186 3.06 -2.99 -1.31
C ALA A 186 4.07 -4.10 -1.60
N LEU A 187 4.80 -4.50 -0.55
CA LEU A 187 5.57 -5.74 -0.50
C LEU A 187 4.95 -6.63 0.58
N LEU A 188 4.22 -7.65 0.16
CA LEU A 188 3.53 -8.59 1.03
C LEU A 188 4.40 -9.83 1.27
N VAL A 189 4.90 -9.98 2.48
CA VAL A 189 5.85 -11.04 2.82
C VAL A 189 5.17 -12.09 3.68
N GLY A 190 5.17 -13.35 3.23
CA GLY A 190 4.54 -14.42 3.99
C GLY A 190 4.69 -15.78 3.33
N MET A 191 4.31 -16.84 4.04
CA MET A 191 4.37 -18.21 3.51
C MET A 191 3.34 -18.42 2.37
N GLY A 192 3.49 -19.49 1.60
CA GLY A 192 2.44 -19.93 0.68
C GLY A 192 1.14 -20.22 1.44
N GLY A 193 -0.02 -19.84 0.87
CA GLY A 193 -1.32 -20.06 1.52
C GLY A 193 -1.75 -18.97 2.52
N SER A 194 -0.90 -18.00 2.86
CA SER A 194 -1.21 -16.88 3.78
C SER A 194 -2.31 -15.92 3.31
N GLY A 195 -2.86 -16.09 2.11
CA GLY A 195 -3.95 -15.25 1.59
C GLY A 195 -3.53 -13.95 0.89
N ARG A 196 -2.23 -13.62 0.80
CA ARG A 196 -1.71 -12.38 0.18
C ARG A 196 -2.34 -12.02 -1.17
N GLN A 197 -2.42 -12.98 -2.09
CA GLN A 197 -3.02 -12.77 -3.41
C GLN A 197 -4.53 -12.53 -3.32
N SER A 198 -5.25 -13.36 -2.56
CA SER A 198 -6.70 -13.25 -2.40
C SER A 198 -7.10 -11.94 -1.71
N LEU A 199 -6.38 -11.53 -0.66
CA LEU A 199 -6.65 -10.26 0.02
C LEU A 199 -6.30 -9.05 -0.84
N THR A 200 -5.26 -9.14 -1.68
CA THR A 200 -4.97 -8.08 -2.66
C THR A 200 -6.10 -7.93 -3.67
N ARG A 201 -6.62 -9.05 -4.19
CA ARG A 201 -7.75 -9.04 -5.13
C ARG A 201 -9.02 -8.50 -4.50
N LEU A 202 -9.30 -8.90 -3.26
CA LEU A 202 -10.45 -8.40 -2.51
C LEU A 202 -10.32 -6.90 -2.21
N ALA A 203 -9.15 -6.43 -1.75
CA ALA A 203 -8.91 -5.00 -1.52
C ALA A 203 -9.08 -4.18 -2.80
N ALA A 204 -8.55 -4.66 -3.93
CA ALA A 204 -8.71 -4.02 -5.23
C ALA A 204 -10.19 -3.96 -5.65
N PHE A 205 -10.94 -5.06 -5.46
CA PHE A 205 -12.37 -5.10 -5.73
C PHE A 205 -13.14 -4.11 -4.86
N MET A 206 -12.87 -4.09 -3.55
CA MET A 206 -13.46 -3.12 -2.63
C MET A 206 -13.12 -1.68 -3.02
N ALA A 207 -11.94 -1.42 -3.57
CA ALA A 207 -11.51 -0.11 -4.07
C ALA A 207 -11.98 0.20 -5.51
N LYS A 208 -12.76 -0.67 -6.15
CA LYS A 208 -13.21 -0.57 -7.56
C LYS A 208 -12.04 -0.43 -8.55
N MET A 209 -10.92 -1.10 -8.27
CA MET A 209 -9.73 -1.11 -9.10
C MET A 209 -9.66 -2.39 -9.93
N CYS A 210 -9.10 -2.29 -11.14
CA CYS A 210 -8.77 -3.47 -11.94
C CYS A 210 -7.58 -4.21 -11.32
N VAL A 211 -7.54 -5.54 -11.44
CA VAL A 211 -6.35 -6.31 -11.07
C VAL A 211 -5.71 -6.86 -12.33
N PHE A 212 -4.44 -6.54 -12.53
CA PHE A 212 -3.59 -7.17 -13.53
C PHE A 212 -2.63 -8.14 -12.84
N GLN A 213 -2.63 -9.39 -13.28
CA GLN A 213 -1.65 -10.40 -12.86
C GLN A 213 -1.26 -11.21 -14.11
N PRO A 214 0.04 -11.32 -14.46
CA PRO A 214 0.47 -11.97 -15.69
C PRO A 214 0.25 -13.49 -15.65
N GLU A 215 -0.28 -14.05 -16.73
CA GLU A 215 -0.50 -15.48 -16.86
C GLU A 215 0.75 -16.16 -17.44
N ILE A 216 1.60 -16.69 -16.55
CA ILE A 216 2.89 -17.25 -16.93
C ILE A 216 2.72 -18.66 -17.50
N SER A 217 2.68 -18.76 -18.84
CA SER A 217 2.71 -20.03 -19.57
C SER A 217 4.12 -20.62 -19.66
N LYS A 218 4.30 -21.85 -20.16
CA LYS A 218 5.65 -22.45 -20.33
C LYS A 218 6.55 -21.63 -21.28
N THR A 219 5.97 -21.07 -22.33
CA THR A 219 6.67 -20.28 -23.36
C THR A 219 6.79 -18.80 -23.02
N TYR A 220 6.17 -18.35 -21.91
CA TYR A 220 6.25 -16.96 -21.48
C TYR A 220 7.70 -16.59 -21.11
N GLY A 221 8.25 -15.58 -21.79
CA GLY A 221 9.57 -15.02 -21.55
C GLY A 221 9.56 -13.49 -21.58
N THR A 222 10.74 -12.89 -21.77
CA THR A 222 10.95 -11.44 -21.72
C THR A 222 10.09 -10.64 -22.72
N ASN A 223 9.77 -11.19 -23.90
CA ASN A 223 8.97 -10.47 -24.89
C ASN A 223 7.51 -10.33 -24.43
N GLU A 224 6.89 -11.43 -24.00
CA GLU A 224 5.51 -11.44 -23.49
C GLU A 224 5.39 -10.55 -22.25
N TRP A 225 6.39 -10.61 -21.37
CA TRP A 225 6.50 -9.74 -20.19
C TRP A 225 6.49 -8.25 -20.54
N ARG A 226 7.30 -7.83 -21.52
CA ARG A 226 7.37 -6.43 -21.92
C ARG A 226 6.09 -5.95 -22.60
N GLU A 227 5.43 -6.80 -23.39
CA GLU A 227 4.13 -6.47 -23.97
C GLU A 227 3.03 -6.33 -22.90
N ASP A 228 3.03 -7.20 -21.89
CA ASP A 228 2.17 -7.09 -20.71
C ASP A 228 2.39 -5.77 -19.96
N LEU A 229 3.65 -5.39 -19.71
CA LEU A 229 3.98 -4.10 -19.07
C LEU A 229 3.57 -2.90 -19.92
N LYS A 230 3.76 -2.94 -21.24
CA LYS A 230 3.30 -1.88 -22.15
C LYS A 230 1.78 -1.71 -22.04
N SER A 231 1.03 -2.80 -22.08
CA SER A 231 -0.42 -2.79 -21.96
C SER A 231 -0.87 -2.23 -20.61
N LEU A 232 -0.23 -2.68 -19.52
CA LEU A 232 -0.48 -2.19 -18.17
C LEU A 232 -0.27 -0.67 -18.06
N LEU A 233 0.89 -0.17 -18.50
CA LEU A 233 1.22 1.26 -18.44
C LEU A 233 0.32 2.10 -19.37
N LYS A 234 -0.01 1.62 -20.58
CA LYS A 234 -0.98 2.31 -21.46
C LYS A 234 -2.37 2.38 -20.82
N ASN A 235 -2.82 1.33 -20.14
CA ASN A 235 -4.11 1.33 -19.44
C ASN A 235 -4.13 2.30 -18.24
N ALA A 236 -3.05 2.34 -17.45
CA ALA A 236 -2.95 3.23 -16.30
C ALA A 236 -2.74 4.70 -16.71
N GLY A 237 -1.79 4.95 -17.62
CA GLY A 237 -1.34 6.30 -17.97
C GLY A 237 -2.13 6.99 -19.08
N VAL A 238 -2.63 6.25 -20.08
CA VAL A 238 -3.41 6.85 -21.18
C VAL A 238 -4.90 6.79 -20.88
N LYS A 239 -5.41 5.61 -20.46
CA LYS A 239 -6.85 5.43 -20.20
C LYS A 239 -7.27 5.86 -18.78
N GLY A 240 -6.32 6.11 -17.89
CA GLY A 240 -6.61 6.51 -16.50
C GLY A 240 -7.25 5.40 -15.65
N LEU A 241 -7.06 4.13 -16.02
CA LEU A 241 -7.67 3.02 -15.29
C LEU A 241 -6.88 2.72 -14.01
N LYS A 242 -7.53 2.90 -12.85
CA LYS A 242 -6.96 2.51 -11.55
C LYS A 242 -6.73 1.01 -11.49
N THR A 243 -5.47 0.61 -11.36
CA THR A 243 -5.04 -0.77 -11.54
C THR A 243 -4.10 -1.19 -10.42
N VAL A 244 -4.33 -2.39 -9.89
CA VAL A 244 -3.40 -3.11 -9.02
C VAL A 244 -2.65 -4.14 -9.86
N PHE A 245 -1.35 -3.94 -10.02
CA PHE A 245 -0.45 -4.94 -10.60
C PHE A 245 0.04 -5.88 -9.51
N LEU A 246 -0.42 -7.13 -9.54
CA LEU A 246 -0.03 -8.18 -8.62
C LEU A 246 0.99 -9.12 -9.27
N ILE A 247 2.15 -9.28 -8.64
CA ILE A 247 3.18 -10.26 -9.05
C ILE A 247 3.68 -11.06 -7.84
N THR A 248 3.92 -12.36 -8.07
CA THR A 248 4.41 -13.30 -7.05
C THR A 248 5.82 -13.80 -7.38
N ASP A 249 6.51 -14.32 -6.37
CA ASP A 249 7.79 -15.00 -6.54
C ASP A 249 7.75 -16.13 -7.58
N ALA A 250 6.68 -16.91 -7.62
CA ALA A 250 6.47 -18.01 -8.56
C ALA A 250 6.32 -17.57 -10.03
N GLN A 251 5.98 -16.29 -10.27
CA GLN A 251 5.81 -15.74 -11.62
C GLN A 251 7.09 -15.10 -12.18
N ILE A 252 8.13 -14.97 -11.35
CA ILE A 252 9.41 -14.38 -11.76
C ILE A 252 10.30 -15.49 -12.32
N LYS A 253 10.24 -15.65 -13.64
CA LYS A 253 11.05 -16.63 -14.37
C LYS A 253 12.48 -16.16 -14.62
N GLU A 254 12.65 -14.87 -14.86
CA GLU A 254 13.91 -14.22 -15.18
C GLU A 254 14.08 -13.01 -14.24
N GLU A 255 15.29 -12.75 -13.76
CA GLU A 255 15.54 -11.62 -12.85
C GLU A 255 15.31 -10.26 -13.55
N SER A 256 15.38 -10.22 -14.89
CA SER A 256 15.01 -9.05 -15.70
C SER A 256 13.57 -8.58 -15.46
N PHE A 257 12.66 -9.47 -15.05
CA PHE A 257 11.29 -9.08 -14.73
C PHE A 257 11.29 -8.17 -13.49
N LEU A 258 12.14 -8.47 -12.50
CA LEU A 258 12.28 -7.63 -11.31
C LEU A 258 13.06 -6.34 -11.57
N GLU A 259 13.99 -6.33 -12.51
CA GLU A 259 14.63 -5.09 -12.98
C GLU A 259 13.60 -4.11 -13.56
N ASP A 260 12.69 -4.62 -14.38
CA ASP A 260 11.60 -3.81 -14.95
C ASP A 260 10.63 -3.35 -13.84
N VAL A 261 10.24 -4.23 -12.89
CA VAL A 261 9.39 -3.84 -11.73
C VAL A 261 10.07 -2.79 -10.85
N ASP A 262 11.36 -2.93 -10.55
CA ASP A 262 12.14 -1.95 -9.78
C ASP A 262 12.16 -0.59 -10.47
N SER A 263 12.31 -0.58 -11.81
CA SER A 263 12.25 0.62 -12.63
C SER A 263 10.90 1.33 -12.51
N VAL A 264 9.78 0.59 -12.67
CA VAL A 264 8.43 1.19 -12.51
C VAL A 264 8.22 1.70 -11.08
N LEU A 265 8.64 0.96 -10.05
CA LEU A 265 8.55 1.40 -8.66
C LEU A 265 9.34 2.69 -8.38
N ASN A 266 10.47 2.89 -9.05
CA ASN A 266 11.35 4.01 -8.79
C ASN A 266 10.99 5.26 -9.63
N THR A 267 10.83 5.08 -10.94
CA THR A 267 10.66 6.18 -11.91
C THR A 267 9.28 6.22 -12.55
N GLY A 268 8.46 5.18 -12.42
CA GLY A 268 7.16 5.05 -13.08
C GLY A 268 7.24 4.57 -14.52
N GLU A 269 8.43 4.20 -15.00
CA GLU A 269 8.64 3.73 -16.37
C GLU A 269 9.78 2.70 -16.45
N VAL A 270 9.80 1.94 -17.54
CA VAL A 270 10.91 1.05 -17.89
C VAL A 270 11.70 1.68 -19.05
N PRO A 271 13.03 1.87 -18.91
CA PRO A 271 13.85 2.41 -19.98
C PRO A 271 13.76 1.59 -21.27
N ASN A 272 13.63 2.27 -22.41
CA ASN A 272 13.54 1.66 -23.74
C ASN A 272 12.42 0.61 -23.89
N LEU A 273 11.33 0.74 -23.12
CA LEU A 273 10.17 -0.15 -23.23
C LEU A 273 9.36 0.12 -24.50
N PHE A 274 9.04 1.39 -24.78
CA PHE A 274 8.25 1.82 -25.93
C PHE A 274 9.13 2.22 -27.10
N ALA A 275 8.82 1.72 -28.29
CA ALA A 275 9.42 2.17 -29.54
C ALA A 275 8.99 3.62 -29.87
N PRO A 276 9.72 4.34 -30.75
CA PRO A 276 9.43 5.74 -31.05
C PRO A 276 8.01 6.01 -31.56
N ASP A 277 7.47 5.11 -32.38
CA ASP A 277 6.09 5.12 -32.87
C ASP A 277 5.09 4.92 -31.73
N GLU A 278 5.32 3.95 -30.83
CA GLU A 278 4.47 3.76 -29.65
C GLU A 278 4.50 4.95 -28.68
N LYS A 279 5.65 5.62 -28.54
CA LYS A 279 5.74 6.85 -27.75
C LYS A 279 4.91 7.97 -28.36
N GLN A 280 4.89 8.08 -29.69
CA GLN A 280 4.06 9.06 -30.39
C GLN A 280 2.57 8.77 -30.15
N GLU A 281 2.14 7.51 -30.23
CA GLU A 281 0.77 7.10 -29.90
C GLU A 281 0.38 7.48 -28.45
N ILE A 282 1.27 7.25 -27.48
CA ILE A 282 1.05 7.62 -26.08
C ILE A 282 0.86 9.14 -25.94
N ILE A 283 1.73 9.92 -26.58
CA ILE A 283 1.69 11.39 -26.56
C ILE A 283 0.38 11.92 -27.16
N GLU A 284 -0.08 11.33 -28.25
CA GLU A 284 -1.36 11.65 -28.87
C GLU A 284 -2.54 11.25 -27.98
N GLY A 285 -2.43 10.12 -27.27
CA GLY A 285 -3.45 9.64 -26.34
C GLY A 285 -3.64 10.49 -25.09
N VAL A 286 -2.57 11.06 -24.51
CA VAL A 286 -2.66 11.87 -23.28
C VAL A 286 -2.96 13.35 -23.54
N ARG A 287 -2.68 13.84 -24.76
CA ARG A 287 -2.86 15.26 -25.13
C ARG A 287 -4.28 15.80 -24.83
N PRO A 288 -5.37 15.08 -25.13
CA PRO A 288 -6.73 15.57 -24.83
C PRO A 288 -6.97 15.77 -23.34
N VAL A 289 -6.39 14.92 -22.48
CA VAL A 289 -6.54 15.01 -21.01
C VAL A 289 -5.88 16.27 -20.48
N VAL A 290 -4.67 16.58 -20.96
CA VAL A 290 -3.95 17.81 -20.59
C VAL A 290 -4.71 19.05 -21.04
N GLN A 291 -5.20 19.08 -22.29
CA GLN A 291 -5.93 20.22 -22.85
C GLN A 291 -7.27 20.47 -22.15
N ALA A 292 -7.92 19.40 -21.65
CA ALA A 292 -9.14 19.52 -20.87
C ALA A 292 -8.88 20.14 -19.47
N GLY A 293 -7.75 19.81 -18.84
CA GLY A 293 -7.35 20.34 -17.53
C GLY A 293 -6.78 21.76 -17.58
N ASN A 294 -5.95 22.06 -18.58
CA ASN A 294 -5.29 23.34 -18.77
C ASN A 294 -5.52 23.86 -20.20
N LYS A 295 -6.58 24.66 -20.37
CA LYS A 295 -7.09 25.13 -21.68
C LYS A 295 -6.12 25.95 -22.54
N HIS A 296 -4.89 26.23 -22.09
CA HIS A 296 -3.97 27.17 -22.74
C HIS A 296 -2.51 26.71 -22.83
N GLU A 297 -2.16 25.47 -22.48
CA GLU A 297 -0.76 25.03 -22.43
C GLU A 297 -0.47 23.95 -23.51
N GLU A 298 0.27 24.33 -24.56
CA GLU A 298 0.87 23.37 -25.48
C GLU A 298 2.15 22.79 -24.87
N LEU A 299 2.04 21.59 -24.31
CA LEU A 299 3.19 20.87 -23.77
C LEU A 299 4.06 20.27 -24.88
N SER A 300 5.37 20.28 -24.66
CA SER A 300 6.33 19.58 -25.54
C SER A 300 6.11 18.06 -25.49
N PRO A 301 6.55 17.29 -26.52
CA PRO A 301 6.47 15.84 -26.51
C PRO A 301 7.09 15.19 -25.26
N LEU A 302 8.21 15.75 -24.77
CA LEU A 302 8.86 15.31 -23.53
C LEU A 302 7.98 15.55 -22.30
N ALA A 303 7.34 16.72 -22.21
CA ALA A 303 6.46 17.05 -21.10
C ALA A 303 5.16 16.22 -21.13
N LEU A 304 4.62 15.91 -22.31
CA LEU A 304 3.48 15.02 -22.46
C LEU A 304 3.81 13.58 -22.04
N PHE A 305 5.00 13.09 -22.40
CA PHE A 305 5.45 11.78 -21.94
C PHE A 305 5.70 11.75 -20.43
N ALA A 306 6.24 12.81 -19.84
CA ALA A 306 6.37 12.94 -18.38
C ALA A 306 4.99 12.97 -17.69
N PHE A 307 4.00 13.63 -18.29
CA PHE A 307 2.61 13.60 -17.82
C PHE A 307 2.05 12.18 -17.85
N PHE A 308 2.26 11.42 -18.94
CA PHE A 308 1.90 10.00 -19.01
C PHE A 308 2.51 9.19 -17.86
N VAL A 309 3.81 9.37 -17.58
CA VAL A 309 4.50 8.67 -16.46
C VAL A 309 3.88 9.03 -15.11
N ASN A 310 3.50 10.30 -14.90
CA ASN A 310 2.80 10.70 -13.68
C ASN A 310 1.41 10.06 -13.58
N CYS A 311 0.64 10.01 -14.67
CA CYS A 311 -0.63 9.30 -14.69
C CYS A 311 -0.47 7.80 -14.39
N CYS A 312 0.62 7.17 -14.87
CA CYS A 312 0.95 5.80 -14.47
C CYS A 312 1.15 5.69 -12.96
N LYS A 313 1.94 6.57 -12.34
CA LYS A 313 2.19 6.57 -10.88
C LYS A 313 0.93 6.80 -10.04
N GLU A 314 0.01 7.62 -10.53
CA GLU A 314 -1.24 7.93 -9.82
C GLU A 314 -2.26 6.79 -9.92
N ASN A 315 -2.30 6.08 -11.04
CA ASN A 315 -3.31 5.06 -11.31
C ASN A 315 -2.81 3.62 -11.10
N LEU A 316 -1.50 3.40 -10.94
CA LEU A 316 -0.92 2.07 -10.79
C LEU A 316 -0.41 1.84 -9.35
N HIS A 317 -0.93 0.79 -8.73
CA HIS A 317 -0.41 0.24 -7.48
C HIS A 317 0.30 -1.09 -7.76
N ILE A 318 1.55 -1.21 -7.37
CA ILE A 318 2.34 -2.42 -7.54
C ILE A 318 2.33 -3.19 -6.21
N VAL A 319 1.87 -4.44 -6.26
CA VAL A 319 1.83 -5.35 -5.12
C VAL A 319 2.70 -6.57 -5.43
N VAL A 320 3.81 -6.67 -4.71
CA VAL A 320 4.76 -7.78 -4.83
C VAL A 320 4.54 -8.74 -3.66
N ALA A 321 4.26 -10.01 -3.93
CA ALA A 321 4.03 -11.02 -2.90
C ALA A 321 5.16 -12.06 -2.88
N PHE A 322 6.08 -11.96 -1.91
CA PHE A 322 7.27 -12.83 -1.79
C PHE A 322 7.26 -13.72 -0.56
N SER A 323 7.67 -14.97 -0.74
CA SER A 323 8.01 -15.85 0.37
C SER A 323 9.31 -15.41 1.04
N PRO A 324 9.38 -15.31 2.39
CA PRO A 324 10.63 -15.04 3.09
C PRO A 324 11.54 -16.28 3.20
N ILE A 325 11.11 -17.45 2.70
CA ILE A 325 11.86 -18.70 2.80
C ILE A 325 13.08 -18.66 1.88
N GLY A 326 14.24 -19.06 2.42
CA GLY A 326 15.49 -19.17 1.68
C GLY A 326 16.15 -17.81 1.41
N ASP A 327 17.26 -17.84 0.67
CA ASP A 327 18.08 -16.65 0.45
C ASP A 327 17.57 -15.75 -0.68
N ALA A 328 16.68 -16.25 -1.54
CA ALA A 328 16.16 -15.52 -2.70
C ALA A 328 15.51 -14.18 -2.30
N PHE A 329 14.70 -14.18 -1.23
CA PHE A 329 14.09 -12.96 -0.71
C PHE A 329 15.13 -11.91 -0.34
N ARG A 330 16.13 -12.28 0.47
CA ARG A 330 17.18 -11.35 0.94
C ARG A 330 18.05 -10.86 -0.21
N ASN A 331 18.35 -11.74 -1.17
CA ASN A 331 19.15 -11.39 -2.35
C ASN A 331 18.41 -10.38 -3.24
N ARG A 332 17.11 -10.61 -3.50
CA ARG A 332 16.26 -9.69 -4.26
C ARG A 332 16.14 -8.33 -3.58
N LEU A 333 15.93 -8.29 -2.27
CA LEU A 333 15.91 -7.01 -1.54
C LEU A 333 17.22 -6.22 -1.62
N ARG A 334 18.36 -6.90 -1.77
CA ARG A 334 19.67 -6.26 -1.96
C ARG A 334 19.87 -5.77 -3.39
N GLN A 335 19.41 -6.54 -4.36
CA GLN A 335 19.54 -6.22 -5.79
C GLN A 335 18.56 -5.12 -6.23
N PHE A 336 17.34 -5.13 -5.67
CA PHE A 336 16.22 -4.27 -6.05
C PHE A 336 15.76 -3.42 -4.85
N PRO A 337 16.49 -2.34 -4.53
CA PRO A 337 16.22 -1.53 -3.35
C PRO A 337 14.87 -0.79 -3.41
N SER A 338 14.26 -0.64 -4.60
CA SER A 338 12.94 0.00 -4.73
C SER A 338 11.85 -0.85 -4.07
N LEU A 339 12.05 -2.17 -3.91
CA LEU A 339 11.14 -3.03 -3.14
C LEU A 339 11.03 -2.62 -1.66
N ILE A 340 12.09 -2.03 -1.09
CA ILE A 340 12.06 -1.51 0.29
C ILE A 340 11.67 -0.03 0.28
N ASN A 341 12.27 0.75 -0.63
CA ASN A 341 12.13 2.20 -0.60
C ASN A 341 10.76 2.67 -1.08
N CYS A 342 10.18 2.00 -2.07
CA CYS A 342 8.96 2.43 -2.76
C CYS A 342 7.71 1.66 -2.31
N CYS A 343 7.85 0.53 -1.61
CA CYS A 343 6.72 -0.21 -1.06
C CYS A 343 6.54 0.00 0.45
N THR A 344 5.28 -0.11 0.90
CA THR A 344 4.95 -0.42 2.29
C THR A 344 5.06 -1.92 2.49
N ILE A 345 5.77 -2.36 3.53
CA ILE A 345 6.00 -3.79 3.80
C ILE A 345 4.96 -4.27 4.79
N ASP A 346 4.26 -5.35 4.45
CA ASP A 346 3.29 -6.01 5.32
C ASP A 346 3.68 -7.49 5.50
N TRP A 347 3.91 -7.88 6.75
CA TRP A 347 4.32 -9.24 7.13
C TRP A 347 3.11 -10.09 7.49
N PHE A 348 2.77 -11.02 6.61
CA PHE A 348 1.79 -12.08 6.82
C PHE A 348 2.41 -13.19 7.66
N GLN A 349 2.54 -12.92 8.95
CA GLN A 349 3.05 -13.82 9.98
C GLN A 349 1.98 -14.01 11.06
N ASP A 350 1.84 -15.24 11.57
CA ASP A 350 0.90 -15.59 12.63
C ASP A 350 1.28 -14.99 13.99
#